data_AF-A0A9W6YGG3-F1
#
_entry.id   AF-A0A9W6YGG3-F1
#
_cell.length_a   1.000
_cell.length_b   1.000
_cell.length_c   1.000
_cell.angle_alpha   90.00
_cell.angle_beta   90.00
_cell.angle_gamma   90.00
#
_symmetry.space_group_name_H-M   'P 1'
#
loop_
_entity.id
_entity.type
_entity.pdbx_description
1 polymer ?
#
loop_
_entity_poly.entity_id
_entity_poly.type
_entity_poly.pdbx_seq_one_letter_code
_entity_poly.pdbx_strand_id
1 'polypeptide(L)'
;MLNQWPEVFISPLGAVEKTGSSPSEIRLINDYSTPHGHSVNDYTDHGNFPSISYNPPRDIAKRIHRLTPSRIGECVLIMLEDVSGPYRQIPIHADSVHMFAFVFDEFLVIDLSCEFEDETTVLDEVLWSTAT
;
A
#
# COMPACT_ATOMS: atom_id res chain seq x y z
N MET A 1 10.46 -15.94 23.82
CA MET A 1 9.11 -15.36 23.65
C MET A 1 8.38 -16.04 22.49
N LEU A 2 8.98 -16.13 21.30
CA LEU A 2 8.40 -16.77 20.10
C LEU A 2 7.91 -18.22 20.29
N ASN A 3 8.60 -19.05 21.07
CA ASN A 3 8.18 -20.44 21.32
C ASN A 3 6.82 -20.58 22.04
N GLN A 4 6.25 -19.48 22.55
CA GLN A 4 4.95 -19.49 23.23
C GLN A 4 3.78 -19.26 22.24
N TRP A 5 4.04 -18.76 21.03
CA TRP A 5 3.04 -18.34 20.04
C TRP A 5 3.38 -18.95 18.66
N PRO A 6 3.29 -20.28 18.51
CA PRO A 6 3.66 -20.99 17.28
C PRO A 6 2.83 -20.61 16.06
N GLU A 7 1.68 -19.99 16.26
CA GLU A 7 0.77 -19.51 15.22
C GLU A 7 1.23 -18.19 14.58
N VAL A 8 2.14 -17.44 15.19
CA VAL A 8 2.56 -16.13 14.69
C VAL A 8 3.53 -16.29 13.53
N PHE A 9 3.22 -15.70 12.38
CA PHE A 9 4.13 -15.62 11.25
C PHE A 9 5.05 -14.41 11.43
N ILE A 10 6.35 -14.63 11.22
CA ILE A 10 7.36 -13.58 11.34
C ILE A 10 7.88 -13.27 9.94
N SER A 11 7.58 -12.07 9.47
CA SER A 11 8.12 -11.56 8.22
C SER A 11 9.48 -10.88 8.43
N PRO A 12 10.41 -10.99 7.46
CA PRO A 12 11.62 -10.19 7.45
C PRO A 12 11.29 -8.69 7.39
N LEU A 13 12.11 -7.88 8.07
CA LEU A 13 11.96 -6.42 8.09
C LEU A 13 13.14 -5.76 7.34
N GLY A 14 12.82 -4.97 6.32
CA GLY A 14 13.76 -4.13 5.59
C GLY A 14 13.73 -2.68 6.10
N ALA A 15 14.88 -2.00 6.05
CA ALA A 15 14.99 -0.57 6.34
C ALA A 15 15.51 0.16 5.09
N VAL A 16 14.74 1.13 4.60
CA VAL A 16 15.04 1.89 3.39
C VAL A 16 15.05 3.39 3.71
N GLU A 17 16.12 4.08 3.29
CA GLU A 17 16.18 5.53 3.41
C GLU A 17 15.28 6.20 2.39
N LYS A 18 14.47 7.16 2.86
CA LYS A 18 13.65 7.98 1.98
C LYS A 18 14.51 9.06 1.32
N THR A 19 14.77 8.90 0.03
CA THR A 19 15.53 9.87 -0.76
C THR A 19 14.90 11.27 -0.68
N GLY A 20 15.71 12.29 -0.41
CA GLY A 20 15.27 13.70 -0.41
C GLY A 20 14.61 14.18 0.87
N SER A 21 14.65 13.40 1.97
CA SER A 21 14.18 13.84 3.29
C SER A 21 15.30 14.49 4.11
N SER A 22 14.99 15.60 4.80
CA SER A 22 15.89 16.25 5.78
C SER A 22 15.11 16.61 7.05
N PRO A 23 15.39 15.97 8.21
CA PRO A 23 16.38 14.91 8.44
C PRO A 23 16.05 13.62 7.68
N SER A 24 17.02 12.71 7.58
CA SER A 24 16.86 11.42 6.90
C SER A 24 15.76 10.59 7.58
N GLU A 25 14.69 10.35 6.83
CA GLU A 25 13.55 9.53 7.24
C GLU A 25 13.81 8.09 6.76
N ILE A 26 13.70 7.12 7.68
CA ILE A 26 13.84 5.69 7.37
C ILE A 26 12.43 5.10 7.30
N ARG A 27 12.16 4.34 6.24
CA ARG A 27 10.96 3.53 6.09
C ARG A 27 11.29 2.10 6.45
N LEU A 28 10.48 1.52 7.33
CA LEU A 28 10.48 0.10 7.59
C LEU A 28 9.50 -0.55 6.61
N ILE A 29 9.92 -1.65 6.00
CA ILE A 29 9.14 -2.41 5.02
C ILE A 29 9.11 -3.86 5.45
N ASN A 30 7.93 -4.40 5.69
CA ASN A 30 7.74 -5.82 5.92
C ASN A 30 7.79 -6.57 4.58
N ASP A 31 8.56 -7.66 4.53
CA ASP A 31 8.58 -8.58 3.39
C ASP A 31 7.52 -9.68 3.62
N TYR A 32 6.34 -9.49 3.03
CA TYR A 32 5.24 -10.45 3.09
C TYR A 32 5.29 -11.48 1.94
N SER A 33 6.33 -11.43 1.10
CA SER A 33 6.56 -12.36 -0.02
C SER A 33 7.61 -13.44 0.30
N THR A 34 8.21 -13.40 1.49
CA THR A 34 9.21 -14.38 1.96
C THR A 34 8.70 -15.20 3.15
N PRO A 35 8.95 -16.52 3.20
CA PRO A 35 9.54 -17.36 2.14
C PRO A 35 8.50 -17.74 1.08
N HIS A 36 8.94 -17.84 -0.18
CA HIS A 36 8.07 -18.20 -1.29
C HIS A 36 7.34 -19.55 -1.08
N GLY A 37 6.05 -19.60 -1.39
CA GLY A 37 5.14 -20.73 -1.19
C GLY A 37 4.59 -20.84 0.23
N HIS A 38 5.10 -20.05 1.18
CA HIS A 38 4.70 -20.05 2.59
C HIS A 38 4.70 -18.64 3.20
N SER A 39 4.62 -17.61 2.35
CA SER A 39 4.60 -16.21 2.75
C SER A 39 3.17 -15.74 3.01
N VAL A 40 3.01 -14.57 3.63
CA VAL A 40 1.69 -13.97 3.88
C VAL A 40 0.93 -13.74 2.56
N ASN A 41 1.63 -13.35 1.50
CA ASN A 41 1.02 -13.15 0.18
C ASN A 41 0.59 -14.46 -0.50
N ASP A 42 1.29 -15.56 -0.24
CA ASP A 42 0.91 -16.88 -0.76
C ASP A 42 -0.38 -17.40 -0.10
N TYR A 43 -0.67 -16.98 1.14
CA TYR A 43 -1.90 -17.34 1.86
C TYR A 43 -3.05 -16.34 1.66
N THR A 44 -2.77 -15.18 1.05
CA THR A 44 -3.79 -14.17 0.78
C THR A 44 -4.65 -14.57 -0.42
N ASP A 45 -5.98 -14.48 -0.27
CA ASP A 45 -6.91 -14.80 -1.36
C ASP A 45 -6.99 -13.64 -2.37
N HIS A 46 -6.43 -13.88 -3.56
CA HIS A 46 -6.45 -12.94 -4.68
C HIS A 46 -7.70 -13.07 -5.57
N GLY A 47 -8.55 -14.06 -5.32
CA GLY A 47 -9.72 -14.38 -6.15
C GLY A 47 -10.98 -13.59 -5.81
N ASN A 48 -11.01 -12.93 -4.66
CA ASN A 48 -12.21 -12.31 -4.09
C ASN A 48 -12.13 -10.78 -3.97
N PHE A 49 -11.45 -10.11 -4.90
CA PHE A 49 -11.45 -8.66 -4.94
C PHE A 49 -12.79 -8.12 -5.49
N PRO A 50 -13.40 -7.11 -4.85
CA PRO A 50 -14.54 -6.43 -5.44
C PRO A 50 -14.12 -5.78 -6.76
N SER A 51 -15.03 -5.71 -7.73
CA SER A 51 -14.75 -4.99 -8.97
C SER A 51 -14.52 -3.51 -8.68
N ILE A 52 -13.28 -3.04 -8.78
CA ILE A 52 -12.93 -1.64 -8.60
C ILE A 52 -13.19 -0.92 -9.92
N SER A 53 -13.98 0.15 -9.89
CA SER A 53 -14.15 1.08 -11.01
C SER A 53 -13.76 2.47 -10.52
N TYR A 54 -12.71 3.03 -11.11
CA TYR A 54 -12.33 4.42 -10.90
C TYR A 54 -12.31 5.14 -12.24
N ASN A 55 -12.65 6.43 -12.22
CA ASN A 55 -12.50 7.26 -13.41
C ASN A 55 -11.01 7.46 -13.68
N PRO A 56 -10.50 7.10 -14.87
CA PRO A 56 -9.09 7.27 -15.17
C PRO A 56 -8.72 8.77 -15.12
N PRO A 57 -7.45 9.11 -14.81
CA PRO A 57 -6.99 10.51 -14.79
C PRO A 57 -7.33 11.27 -16.09
N ARG A 58 -7.33 10.56 -17.22
CA ARG A 58 -7.75 11.06 -18.54
C ARG A 58 -9.15 11.67 -18.53
N ASP A 59 -10.09 11.10 -17.81
CA ASP A 59 -11.48 11.56 -17.83
C ASP A 59 -11.67 12.84 -16.99
N ILE A 60 -10.89 12.98 -15.90
CA ILE A 60 -10.78 14.24 -15.16
C ILE A 60 -10.17 15.32 -16.07
N ALA A 61 -9.08 15.00 -16.79
CA ALA A 61 -8.45 15.93 -17.73
C ALA A 61 -9.38 16.38 -18.87
N LYS A 62 -10.12 15.44 -19.49
CA LYS A 62 -11.15 15.76 -20.50
C LYS A 62 -12.24 16.67 -19.93
N ARG A 63 -12.67 16.42 -18.69
CA ARG A 63 -13.70 17.24 -18.02
C ARG A 63 -13.21 18.67 -17.82
N ILE A 64 -11.98 18.85 -17.34
CA ILE A 64 -11.36 20.19 -17.19
C ILE A 64 -11.31 20.88 -18.55
N HIS A 65 -10.76 20.20 -19.57
CA HIS A 65 -10.63 20.76 -20.92
C HIS A 65 -11.96 21.18 -21.54
N ARG A 66 -13.06 20.43 -21.30
CA ARG A 66 -14.40 20.79 -21.77
C ARG A 66 -15.01 22.00 -21.05
N LEU A 67 -14.68 22.19 -19.77
CA LEU A 67 -15.23 23.29 -18.97
C LEU A 67 -14.54 24.62 -19.26
N THR A 68 -13.26 24.59 -19.64
CA THR A 68 -12.45 25.79 -19.90
C THR A 68 -13.05 26.74 -20.96
N PRO A 69 -13.52 26.29 -22.14
CA PRO A 69 -14.06 27.19 -23.17
C PRO A 69 -15.40 27.84 -22.79
N SER A 70 -16.21 27.16 -21.96
CA SER A 70 -17.55 27.63 -21.57
C SER A 70 -17.55 28.68 -20.45
N ARG A 71 -16.38 28.96 -19.86
CA ARG A 71 -16.20 29.77 -18.64
C ARG A 71 -15.22 30.93 -18.86
N ILE A 72 -15.46 31.72 -19.91
CA ILE A 72 -14.62 32.88 -20.23
C ILE A 72 -14.64 33.85 -19.03
N GLY A 73 -13.49 33.98 -18.36
CA GLY A 73 -13.32 34.84 -17.18
C GLY A 73 -13.40 34.14 -15.83
N GLU A 74 -13.70 32.84 -15.77
CA GLU A 74 -13.69 32.05 -14.52
C GLU A 74 -12.52 31.05 -14.51
N CYS A 75 -11.90 30.86 -13.34
CA CYS A 75 -10.88 29.83 -13.16
C CYS A 75 -11.53 28.48 -12.84
N VAL A 76 -11.15 27.43 -13.56
CA VAL A 76 -11.44 26.04 -13.16
C VAL A 76 -10.41 25.62 -12.12
N LEU A 77 -10.85 25.45 -10.87
CA LEU A 77 -10.00 25.02 -9.76
C LEU A 77 -10.17 23.52 -9.51
N ILE A 78 -9.09 22.86 -9.10
CA ILE A 78 -9.07 21.46 -8.68
C ILE A 78 -8.60 21.45 -7.23
N MET A 79 -9.34 20.74 -6.37
CA MET A 79 -8.88 20.41 -5.04
C MET A 79 -8.24 19.02 -5.11
N LEU A 80 -6.95 18.98 -4.83
CA LEU A 80 -6.17 17.76 -4.71
C LEU A 80 -5.74 17.68 -3.24
N GLU A 81 -6.15 16.61 -2.58
CA GLU A 81 -5.71 16.30 -1.23
C GLU A 81 -5.05 14.92 -1.25
N ASP A 82 -3.97 14.81 -0.49
CA ASP A 82 -3.30 13.55 -0.22
C ASP A 82 -3.75 13.04 1.15
N VAL A 83 -4.17 11.79 1.22
CA VAL A 83 -4.49 11.15 2.50
C VAL A 83 -3.22 10.49 3.00
N SER A 84 -2.62 11.05 4.05
CA SER A 84 -1.42 10.48 4.65
C SER A 84 -1.74 9.21 5.43
N GLY A 85 -1.00 8.13 5.14
CA GLY A 85 -1.10 6.85 5.83
C GLY A 85 -2.48 6.19 5.76
N PRO A 86 -3.11 6.06 4.58
CA PRO A 86 -4.49 5.57 4.47
C PRO A 86 -4.60 4.11 4.95
N TYR A 87 -3.58 3.29 4.70
CA TYR A 87 -3.56 1.88 5.12
C TYR A 87 -3.56 1.73 6.64
N ARG A 88 -2.87 2.61 7.37
CA ARG A 88 -2.83 2.59 8.85
C ARG A 88 -4.19 2.88 9.49
N GLN A 89 -5.14 3.41 8.72
CA GLN A 89 -6.50 3.66 9.19
C GLN A 89 -7.41 2.44 9.02
N ILE A 90 -6.95 1.40 8.30
CA ILE A 90 -7.72 0.20 8.00
C ILE A 90 -7.29 -0.90 8.99
N PRO A 91 -8.17 -1.37 9.90
CA PRO A 91 -7.83 -2.44 10.81
C PRO A 91 -7.71 -3.78 10.08
N ILE A 92 -6.79 -4.64 10.52
CA ILE A 92 -6.70 -6.03 10.07
C ILE A 92 -7.74 -6.86 10.81
N HIS A 93 -8.32 -7.85 10.13
CA HIS A 93 -9.27 -8.77 10.74
C HIS A 93 -8.62 -9.53 11.90
N ALA A 94 -9.32 -9.67 13.03
CA ALA A 94 -8.77 -10.25 14.26
C ALA A 94 -8.21 -11.67 14.07
N ASP A 95 -8.83 -12.47 13.21
CA ASP A 95 -8.36 -13.83 12.91
C ASP A 95 -7.13 -13.84 11.99
N SER A 96 -6.70 -12.71 11.43
CA SER A 96 -5.60 -12.59 10.48
C SER A 96 -4.39 -11.84 11.03
N VAL A 97 -4.52 -11.09 12.14
CA VAL A 97 -3.43 -10.26 12.71
C VAL A 97 -2.18 -11.06 13.05
N HIS A 98 -2.33 -12.35 13.39
CA HIS A 98 -1.21 -13.23 13.71
C HIS A 98 -0.26 -13.47 12.52
N MET A 99 -0.70 -13.18 11.29
CA MET A 99 0.13 -13.27 10.09
C MET A 99 1.01 -12.03 9.86
N PHE A 100 0.68 -10.89 10.50
CA PHE A 100 1.33 -9.61 10.29
C PHE A 100 2.18 -9.26 11.50
N ALA A 101 3.34 -9.92 11.61
CA ALA A 101 4.27 -9.66 12.68
C ALA A 101 5.72 -9.68 12.21
N PHE A 102 6.56 -8.94 12.93
CA PHE A 102 8.00 -8.90 12.70
C PHE A 102 8.75 -8.78 14.02
N VAL A 103 10.05 -9.11 13.99
CA VAL A 103 10.93 -8.92 15.13
C VAL A 103 11.78 -7.69 14.91
N PHE A 104 11.74 -6.77 15.87
CA PHE A 104 12.62 -5.61 15.90
C PHE A 104 13.42 -5.64 17.19
N ASP A 105 14.73 -5.83 17.07
CA ASP A 105 15.63 -6.05 18.20
C ASP A 105 15.18 -7.26 19.04
N GLU A 106 14.80 -7.07 20.31
CA GLU A 106 14.28 -8.13 21.18
C GLU A 106 12.75 -8.16 21.29
N PHE A 107 12.05 -7.32 20.50
CA PHE A 107 10.60 -7.16 20.57
C PHE A 107 9.89 -7.87 19.41
N LEU A 108 8.84 -8.61 19.76
CA LEU A 108 7.84 -9.07 18.80
C LEU A 108 6.82 -7.94 18.60
N VAL A 109 6.68 -7.46 17.38
CA VAL A 109 5.70 -6.46 16.98
C VAL A 109 4.64 -7.15 16.12
N ILE A 110 3.36 -6.92 16.43
CA ILE A 110 2.22 -7.41 15.66
C ILE A 110 1.45 -6.19 15.18
N ASP A 111 1.24 -6.10 13.87
CA ASP A 111 0.48 -5.00 13.28
C ASP A 111 -1.01 -5.29 13.32
N LEU A 112 -1.75 -4.30 13.84
CA LEU A 112 -3.21 -4.36 13.97
C LEU A 112 -3.91 -3.57 12.87
N SER A 113 -3.15 -2.82 12.08
CA SER A 113 -3.62 -2.03 10.94
C SER A 113 -2.89 -2.45 9.68
N CYS A 114 -3.55 -2.30 8.54
CA CYS A 114 -2.97 -2.60 7.25
C CYS A 114 -1.71 -1.75 7.04
N GLU A 115 -0.65 -2.40 6.62
CA GLU A 115 0.61 -1.77 6.32
C GLU A 115 0.80 -1.61 4.81
N PHE A 116 1.66 -0.69 4.42
CA PHE A 116 2.08 -0.63 3.03
C PHE A 116 3.09 -1.73 2.78
N GLU A 117 2.80 -2.61 1.83
CA GLU A 117 3.76 -3.57 1.30
C GLU A 117 4.31 -3.06 -0.03
N ASP A 118 5.63 -3.24 -0.23
CA ASP A 118 6.24 -3.04 -1.54
C ASP A 118 6.04 -4.30 -2.40
N GLU A 119 4.85 -4.47 -2.97
CA GLU A 119 4.64 -5.44 -4.05
C GLU A 119 5.37 -4.94 -5.30
N THR A 120 6.66 -5.26 -5.40
CA THR A 120 7.50 -4.96 -6.57
C THR A 120 7.02 -5.66 -7.86
N THR A 121 5.94 -6.43 -7.80
CA THR A 121 5.42 -7.22 -8.93
C THR A 121 4.12 -6.67 -9.53
N VAL A 122 3.25 -6.00 -8.75
CA VAL A 122 1.91 -5.60 -9.25
C VAL A 122 1.91 -4.21 -9.90
N LEU A 123 2.76 -3.29 -9.43
CA LEU A 123 2.80 -1.92 -9.97
C LEU A 123 3.47 -1.86 -11.36
N ASP A 124 4.38 -2.78 -11.68
CA ASP A 124 5.03 -2.81 -12.98
C ASP A 124 4.07 -3.28 -14.09
N GLU A 125 3.21 -4.29 -13.86
CA GLU A 125 2.27 -4.75 -14.90
C GLU A 125 1.16 -3.72 -15.23
N VAL A 126 0.71 -2.94 -14.24
CA VAL A 126 -0.34 -1.93 -14.45
C VAL A 126 0.19 -0.68 -15.16
N LEU A 127 1.46 -0.30 -14.92
CA LEU A 127 2.06 0.88 -15.54
C LEU A 127 2.50 0.65 -16.98
N TRP A 128 2.90 -0.56 -17.36
CA TRP A 128 3.33 -0.86 -18.74
C TRP A 128 2.17 -1.19 -19.71
N SER A 129 1.02 -1.67 -19.22
CA SER A 129 -0.12 -2.00 -20.09
C SER A 129 -0.92 -0.78 -20.58
N THR A 130 -0.70 0.41 -20.01
CA THR A 130 -1.39 1.65 -20.42
C THR A 130 -0.51 2.59 -21.27
N ALA A 131 0.70 2.16 -21.64
CA ALA A 131 1.69 2.96 -22.38
C ALA A 131 1.85 2.60 -23.87
N THR A 132 1.02 1.70 -24.42
CA THR A 132 0.92 1.43 -25.88
C THR A 132 -0.48 1.71 -26.40
#